data_AF-A0A964LW99-F1
#
_entry.id   AF-A0A964LW99-F1
#
_cell.length_a   1.000
_cell.length_b   1.000
_cell.length_c   1.000
_cell.angle_alpha   90.00
_cell.angle_beta   90.00
_cell.angle_gamma   90.00
#
_symmetry.space_group_name_H-M   'P 1'
#
loop_
_entity.id
_entity.type
_entity.pdbx_description
1 polymer ?
#
loop_
_entity_poly.entity_id
_entity_poly.type
_entity_poly.pdbx_seq_one_letter_code
_entity_poly.pdbx_strand_id
1 'polypeptide(L)'
;MKTTFQSTEVVISMFKLLRLLVMVLLVPVLLAGCLAPGAESVEPRVPTDAEVEQYNASVAPAERIVCRREIPVGSNIPKRLCRLVKDVEETSTFHREQLRRSLH
;
A
#
# COMPACT_ATOMS: atom_id res chain seq x y z
N MET A 1 -55.53 6.74 -33.52
CA MET A 1 -54.74 6.29 -32.35
C MET A 1 -53.43 5.59 -32.77
N LYS A 2 -52.60 6.23 -33.62
CA LYS A 2 -51.28 5.69 -34.04
C LYS A 2 -50.10 6.59 -33.62
N THR A 3 -50.35 7.87 -33.34
CA THR A 3 -49.33 8.88 -33.03
C THR A 3 -48.83 8.88 -31.58
N THR A 4 -49.61 8.32 -30.64
CA THR A 4 -49.24 8.24 -29.22
C THR A 4 -48.32 7.05 -28.91
N PHE A 5 -48.52 5.90 -29.55
CA PHE A 5 -47.72 4.68 -29.36
C PHE A 5 -46.29 4.83 -29.93
N GLN A 6 -46.15 5.47 -31.09
CA GLN A 6 -44.85 5.71 -31.71
C GLN A 6 -44.02 6.75 -30.94
N SER A 7 -44.68 7.73 -30.32
CA SER A 7 -44.04 8.71 -29.43
C SER A 7 -43.51 8.06 -28.14
N THR A 8 -44.21 7.06 -27.59
CA THR A 8 -43.74 6.37 -26.36
C THR A 8 -42.52 5.49 -26.59
N GLU A 9 -42.42 4.80 -27.73
CA GLU A 9 -41.25 3.95 -28.03
C GLU A 9 -39.98 4.78 -28.27
N VAL A 10 -40.10 5.94 -28.93
CA VAL A 10 -38.97 6.87 -29.13
C VAL A 10 -38.49 7.43 -27.79
N VAL A 11 -39.41 7.83 -26.90
CA VAL A 11 -39.05 8.34 -25.57
C VAL A 11 -38.37 7.25 -24.74
N ILE A 12 -38.91 6.02 -24.72
CA ILE A 12 -38.30 4.88 -24.03
C ILE A 12 -36.91 4.56 -24.59
N SER A 13 -36.75 4.56 -25.91
CA SER A 13 -35.47 4.34 -26.58
C SER A 13 -34.46 5.42 -26.23
N MET A 14 -34.88 6.69 -26.19
CA MET A 14 -34.04 7.83 -25.81
C MET A 14 -33.61 7.75 -24.33
N PHE A 15 -34.51 7.35 -23.42
CA PHE A 15 -34.17 7.13 -22.00
C PHE A 15 -33.21 5.94 -21.82
N LYS A 16 -33.34 4.87 -22.62
CA LYS A 16 -32.40 3.74 -22.62
C LYS A 16 -31.03 4.15 -23.14
N LEU A 17 -30.98 4.92 -24.23
CA LEU A 17 -29.74 5.46 -24.80
C LEU A 17 -29.05 6.38 -23.79
N LEU A 18 -29.80 7.30 -23.18
CA LEU A 18 -29.29 8.22 -22.17
C LEU A 18 -28.75 7.47 -20.95
N ARG A 19 -29.46 6.45 -20.45
CA ARG A 19 -28.98 5.61 -19.33
C ARG A 19 -27.72 4.82 -19.70
N LEU A 20 -27.65 4.28 -20.91
CA LEU A 20 -26.47 3.57 -21.39
C LEU A 20 -25.26 4.51 -21.47
N LEU A 21 -25.47 5.71 -22.00
CA LEU A 21 -24.44 6.73 -22.15
C LEU A 21 -23.92 7.23 -20.79
N VAL A 22 -24.84 7.45 -19.83
CA VAL A 22 -24.50 7.78 -18.44
C VAL A 22 -23.69 6.66 -17.80
N MET A 23 -24.10 5.40 -17.93
CA MET A 23 -23.35 4.26 -17.37
C MET A 23 -21.95 4.12 -17.98
N VAL A 24 -21.83 4.25 -19.30
CA VAL A 24 -20.54 4.18 -20.01
C VAL A 24 -19.59 5.30 -19.58
N LEU A 25 -20.12 6.48 -19.24
CA LEU A 25 -19.32 7.61 -18.75
C LEU A 25 -18.99 7.52 -17.25
N LEU A 26 -19.90 7.01 -16.41
CA LEU A 26 -19.71 6.97 -14.96
C LEU A 26 -18.74 5.85 -14.51
N VAL A 27 -18.81 4.69 -15.17
CA VAL A 27 -18.01 3.51 -14.83
C VAL A 27 -16.49 3.76 -14.88
N PRO A 28 -15.91 4.36 -15.94
CA PRO A 28 -14.46 4.63 -15.97
C PRO A 28 -14.02 5.67 -14.94
N VAL A 29 -14.88 6.63 -14.60
CA VAL A 29 -14.61 7.63 -13.54
C VAL A 29 -14.51 6.96 -12.17
N LEU A 30 -15.38 5.99 -11.89
CA LEU A 30 -15.32 5.20 -10.65
C LEU A 30 -14.09 4.26 -10.59
N LEU A 31 -13.65 3.74 -11.74
CA LEU A 31 -12.50 2.83 -11.83
C LEU A 31 -11.13 3.54 -11.84
N ALA A 32 -11.09 4.85 -12.11
CA ALA A 32 -9.85 5.62 -12.17
C ALA A 32 -9.06 5.65 -10.84
N GLY A 33 -9.73 5.45 -9.69
CA GLY A 33 -9.07 5.35 -8.40
C GLY A 33 -8.30 4.05 -8.16
N CYS A 34 -8.52 3.01 -8.97
CA CYS A 34 -7.88 1.71 -8.80
C CYS A 34 -6.47 1.62 -9.41
N LEU A 35 -6.10 2.58 -10.25
CA LEU A 35 -4.80 2.64 -10.93
C LEU A 35 -3.84 3.62 -10.26
N ALA A 36 -4.13 4.06 -9.02
CA ALA A 36 -3.19 4.88 -8.27
C ALA A 36 -1.83 4.15 -8.26
N PRO A 37 -0.79 4.67 -8.95
CA PRO A 37 0.53 4.09 -8.85
C PRO A 37 0.89 4.17 -7.37
N GLY A 38 1.09 3.01 -6.75
CA GLY A 38 1.56 2.93 -5.38
C GLY A 38 2.79 3.82 -5.31
N ALA A 39 2.72 4.83 -4.42
CA ALA A 39 3.71 5.89 -4.29
C ALA A 39 5.08 5.31 -4.61
N GLU A 40 5.71 5.81 -5.68
CA GLU A 40 7.06 5.42 -6.06
C GLU A 40 7.93 5.69 -4.85
N SER A 41 8.09 4.66 -4.02
CA SER A 41 8.95 4.72 -2.88
C SER A 41 10.31 4.84 -3.50
N VAL A 42 10.88 6.04 -3.45
CA VAL A 42 12.32 6.24 -3.52
C VAL A 42 12.88 5.20 -2.57
N GLU A 43 13.30 4.04 -3.10
CA GLU A 43 13.72 2.92 -2.24
C GLU A 43 14.88 3.50 -1.43
N PRO A 44 14.75 3.57 -0.09
CA PRO A 44 15.80 4.16 0.73
C PRO A 44 17.09 3.41 0.42
N ARG A 45 18.14 4.12 0.00
CA ARG A 45 19.44 3.52 -0.26
C ARG A 45 19.86 2.76 1.00
N VAL A 46 19.93 1.44 0.91
CA VAL A 46 20.40 0.61 2.01
C VAL A 46 21.92 0.77 2.10
N PRO A 47 22.47 1.18 3.25
CA PRO A 47 23.91 1.37 3.39
C PRO A 47 24.67 0.04 3.24
N THR A 48 25.87 0.12 2.69
CA THR A 48 26.81 -1.01 2.58
C THR A 48 27.33 -1.42 3.95
N ASP A 49 27.85 -2.64 4.08
CA ASP A 49 28.40 -3.11 5.36
C ASP A 49 29.58 -2.24 5.84
N ALA A 50 30.40 -1.74 4.91
CA ALA A 50 31.51 -0.83 5.22
C ALA A 50 31.02 0.52 5.76
N GLU A 51 29.98 1.12 5.16
CA GLU A 51 29.37 2.37 5.64
C GLU A 51 28.77 2.18 7.05
N VAL A 52 28.15 1.03 7.32
CA VAL A 52 27.57 0.69 8.63
C VAL A 52 28.65 0.52 9.69
N GLU A 53 29.74 -0.18 9.38
CA GLU A 53 30.85 -0.38 10.30
C GLU A 53 31.52 0.95 10.67
N GLN A 54 31.78 1.80 9.68
CA GLN A 54 32.35 3.12 9.89
C GLN A 54 31.44 3.98 10.77
N TYR A 55 30.13 3.97 10.51
CA TYR A 55 29.17 4.70 11.33
C TYR A 55 29.16 4.17 12.77
N ASN A 56 29.04 2.85 12.95
CA ASN A 56 28.97 2.19 14.26
C ASN A 56 30.23 2.38 15.11
N ALA A 57 31.39 2.61 14.49
CA ALA A 57 32.64 2.94 15.18
C ALA A 57 32.62 4.34 15.81
N SER A 58 31.79 5.26 15.31
CA SER A 58 31.74 6.66 15.72
C SER A 58 30.59 7.00 16.67
N VAL A 59 29.60 6.13 16.83
CA VAL A 59 28.37 6.40 17.58
C VAL A 59 28.22 5.56 18.85
N ALA A 60 27.37 6.03 19.76
CA ALA A 60 27.02 5.32 20.98
C ALA A 60 26.25 4.01 20.68
N PRO A 61 26.29 3.00 21.57
CA PRO A 61 25.69 1.69 21.31
C PRO A 61 24.20 1.71 20.92
N ALA A 62 23.39 2.57 21.55
CA ALA A 62 21.95 2.69 21.27
C ALA A 62 21.63 3.26 19.88
N GLU A 63 22.58 4.01 19.31
CA GLU A 63 22.45 4.65 17.99
C GLU A 63 23.07 3.83 16.87
N ARG A 64 23.62 2.64 17.19
CA ARG A 64 24.20 1.77 16.17
C ARG A 64 23.14 1.28 15.19
N ILE A 65 23.56 1.06 13.95
CA ILE A 65 22.75 0.46 12.90
C ILE A 65 23.03 -1.04 12.87
N VAL A 66 21.96 -1.84 12.79
CA VAL A 66 22.01 -3.28 12.59
C VAL A 66 21.25 -3.64 11.33
N CYS A 67 21.91 -4.35 10.42
CA CYS A 67 21.30 -4.84 9.19
C CYS A 67 20.98 -6.34 9.30
N ARG A 68 19.76 -6.74 8.93
CA ARG A 68 19.28 -8.13 8.92
C ARG A 68 18.57 -8.44 7.62
N ARG A 69 18.53 -9.72 7.26
CA ARG A 69 17.66 -10.21 6.18
C ARG A 69 16.34 -10.63 6.81
N GLU A 70 15.28 -9.89 6.50
CA GLU A 70 13.93 -10.16 6.98
C GLU A 70 13.01 -10.44 5.79
N ILE A 71 12.04 -11.33 5.99
CA ILE A 71 10.99 -11.61 5.01
C ILE A 71 9.79 -10.74 5.42
N PRO A 72 9.44 -9.69 4.65
CA PRO A 72 8.34 -8.82 5.03
C PRO A 72 7.01 -9.56 4.90
N VAL A 73 6.06 -9.20 5.77
CA VAL A 73 4.70 -9.76 5.73
C VAL A 73 4.08 -9.51 4.36
N GLY A 74 3.53 -10.55 3.75
CA GLY A 74 2.95 -10.48 2.40
C GLY A 74 3.94 -10.69 1.25
N SER A 75 5.23 -10.95 1.55
CA SER A 75 6.23 -11.39 0.58
C SER A 75 6.92 -12.66 1.06
N ASN A 76 7.44 -13.45 0.12
CA ASN A 76 8.34 -14.58 0.43
C ASN A 76 9.79 -14.28 0.02
N ILE A 77 10.08 -13.06 -0.43
CA ILE A 77 11.42 -12.66 -0.88
C ILE A 77 12.13 -11.97 0.29
N PRO A 78 13.26 -12.52 0.78
CA PRO A 78 14.02 -11.88 1.85
C PRO A 78 14.62 -10.57 1.36
N LYS A 79 14.45 -9.50 2.13
CA LYS A 79 15.05 -8.18 1.88
C LYS A 79 16.05 -7.85 2.98
N ARG A 80 17.11 -7.12 2.64
CA ARG A 80 18.07 -6.57 3.62
C ARG A 80 17.49 -5.27 4.18
N LEU A 81 17.19 -5.26 5.47
CA LEU A 81 16.72 -4.08 6.20
C LEU A 81 17.76 -3.67 7.24
N CYS A 82 18.03 -2.37 7.34
CA CYS A 82 18.90 -1.78 8.35
C CYS A 82 18.07 -0.86 9.25
N ARG A 83 18.16 -1.06 10.57
CA ARG A 83 17.44 -0.28 11.59
C ARG A 83 18.39 0.11 12.72
N LEU A 84 18.03 1.14 13.48
CA LEU A 84 18.77 1.49 14.69
C LEU A 84 18.50 0.46 15.79
N VAL A 85 19.48 0.21 16.66
CA VAL A 85 19.36 -0.74 17.78
C VAL A 85 18.17 -0.39 18.68
N LYS A 86 17.99 0.89 19.01
CA LYS A 86 16.85 1.36 19.83
C LYS A 86 15.48 0.97 19.23
N ASP A 87 15.33 1.05 17.90
CA ASP A 87 14.06 0.78 17.22
C ASP A 87 13.75 -0.73 17.25
N VAL A 88 14.79 -1.56 17.18
CA VAL A 88 14.69 -3.02 17.29
C VAL A 88 14.31 -3.42 18.72
N GLU A 89 14.89 -2.78 19.72
CA GLU A 89 14.58 -3.04 21.13
C GLU A 89 13.12 -2.68 21.44
N GLU A 90 12.64 -1.52 21.01
CA GLU A 90 11.26 -1.06 21.19
C GLU A 90 10.23 -2.01 20.52
N THR A 91 10.50 -2.46 19.30
CA THR A 91 9.61 -3.44 18.64
C THR A 91 9.65 -4.81 19.31
N SER A 92 10.80 -5.23 19.87
CA SER A 92 10.92 -6.51 20.56
C SER A 92 10.15 -6.55 21.89
N THR A 93 10.14 -5.46 22.65
CA THR A 93 9.39 -5.38 23.92
C THR A 93 7.90 -5.37 23.66
N PHE A 94 7.44 -4.58 22.69
CA PHE A 94 6.03 -4.56 22.28
C PHE A 94 5.55 -5.95 21.83
N HIS A 95 6.31 -6.66 20.99
CA HIS A 95 5.94 -8.00 20.55
C HIS A 95 5.86 -9.00 21.70
N ARG A 96 6.76 -8.92 22.69
CA ARG A 96 6.69 -9.77 23.90
C ARG A 96 5.46 -9.48 24.75
N GLU A 97 5.09 -8.21 24.91
CA GLU A 97 3.91 -7.84 25.68
C GLU A 97 2.60 -8.29 25.01
N GLN A 98 2.51 -8.16 23.69
CA GLN A 98 1.37 -8.66 22.91
C GLN A 98 1.24 -10.18 23.02
N LEU A 99 2.35 -10.92 22.86
CA LEU A 99 2.38 -12.38 23.04
C LEU A 99 1.97 -12.80 24.46
N ARG A 100 2.36 -12.04 25.48
CA ARG A 100 1.98 -12.33 26.86
C ARG A 100 0.47 -12.15 27.09
N ARG A 101 -0.17 -11.17 26.45
CA ARG A 101 -1.62 -10.93 26.58
C ARG A 101 -2.46 -11.96 25.83
N SER A 102 -1.97 -12.53 24.74
CA SER A 102 -2.71 -13.56 23.98
C SER A 102 -2.62 -14.97 24.58
N LEU A 103 -1.71 -15.20 25.54
CA LEU A 103 -1.53 -16.47 26.25
C LEU A 103 -2.26 -16.55 27.61
N HIS A 104 -3.00 -15.51 27.99
CA HIS A 104 -3.87 -15.46 29.17
C HIS A 104 -5.34 -15.41 28.72
#